data_AF-A0A6M3ILR5-F1
#
_entry.id   AF-A0A6M3ILR5-F1
#
_cell.length_a   1.000
_cell.length_b   1.000
_cell.length_c   1.000
_cell.angle_alpha   90.00
_cell.angle_beta   90.00
_cell.angle_gamma   90.00
#
_symmetry.space_group_name_H-M   'P 1'
#
loop_
_entity.id
_entity.type
_entity.pdbx_description
1 polymer ?
#
loop_
_entity_poly.entity_id
_entity_poly.type
_entity_poly.pdbx_seq_one_letter_code
_entity_poly.pdbx_strand_id
1 'polypeptide(L)'
;MAKELAHITKGTQLTQAEFEHIDLHAIAGQEQGDIIYASSATQLSGLVHGNAGEFLQTGGDSANPSWAAISRKNAIINGSFRVAQRGTSFTAATVPLNSDDTFLLDRWILLSEGNDIVDVTQNSSEWIKLEVETANKQFGILTILEAKDCLRLVGETVSLSFQAKMAAADDNTHSLKAVVLSWSSTADTVTSDVVDAWGATPTYVANWTAENTPSSNTLTTSVQTFKIEGISVDTASTTNIAVFIFCDQTDGVVDDAVFIRRVQLELGSVATPFEFRPYGQELTLCQRYYVKQYSDLGVIGQVATVTASITGSVLFPVHMRTTPTIVILGPSDAASHVRRVDNGGDITITTPIIGQLNQIGYSYIWDAGGTPFTAGLGYHYNLTASIEL
;
A
#
# COMPACT_ATOMS: atom_id res chain seq x y z
N MET A 1 41.87 27.90 -5.60
CA MET A 1 40.63 27.50 -6.30
C MET A 1 40.88 26.18 -7.01
N ALA A 2 40.50 25.08 -6.38
CA ALA A 2 40.63 23.76 -6.99
C ALA A 2 39.62 23.66 -8.14
N LYS A 3 40.08 23.79 -9.38
CA LYS A 3 39.49 23.32 -10.66
C LYS A 3 38.01 23.62 -10.99
N GLU A 4 37.23 24.27 -10.14
CA GLU A 4 35.79 24.39 -10.33
C GLU A 4 35.40 25.66 -11.08
N LEU A 5 35.95 26.82 -10.72
CA LEU A 5 35.78 28.04 -11.49
C LEU A 5 36.84 28.10 -12.59
N ALA A 6 36.41 27.91 -13.84
CA ALA A 6 37.27 27.96 -15.01
C ALA A 6 36.81 29.07 -15.96
N HIS A 7 37.77 29.78 -16.53
CA HIS A 7 37.51 30.69 -17.63
C HIS A 7 37.28 29.87 -18.91
N ILE A 8 36.22 30.15 -19.67
CA ILE A 8 35.82 29.39 -20.88
C ILE A 8 36.95 29.40 -21.94
N THR A 9 37.68 30.51 -22.04
CA THR A 9 38.83 30.64 -22.95
C THR A 9 40.10 30.14 -22.27
N LYS A 10 40.82 29.20 -22.88
CA LYS A 10 42.12 28.67 -22.39
C LYS A 10 43.28 29.29 -23.16
N GLY A 11 44.20 29.95 -22.45
CA GLY A 11 45.42 30.58 -23.01
C GLY A 11 46.51 30.77 -21.96
N THR A 12 47.77 30.98 -22.37
CA THR A 12 48.94 31.04 -21.48
C THR A 12 48.99 32.29 -20.59
N GLN A 13 48.18 33.31 -20.90
CA GLN A 13 47.87 34.47 -20.04
C GLN A 13 46.58 35.12 -20.57
N LEU A 14 45.56 35.27 -19.72
CA LEU A 14 44.35 36.05 -20.02
C LEU A 14 44.65 37.53 -19.79
N THR A 15 44.18 38.41 -20.67
CA THR A 15 44.20 39.86 -20.41
C THR A 15 43.23 40.20 -19.27
N GLN A 16 43.46 41.31 -18.57
CA GLN A 16 42.57 41.75 -17.48
C GLN A 16 41.12 41.92 -17.95
N ALA A 17 40.93 42.44 -19.16
CA ALA A 17 39.60 42.61 -19.76
C ALA A 17 38.90 41.28 -20.09
N GLU A 18 39.65 40.24 -20.48
CA GLU A 18 39.09 38.90 -20.69
C GLU A 18 38.70 38.26 -19.37
N PHE A 19 39.54 38.38 -18.34
CA PHE A 19 39.26 37.84 -17.00
C PHE A 19 38.10 38.54 -16.29
N GLU A 20 37.87 39.84 -16.52
CA GLU A 20 36.79 40.60 -15.89
C GLU A 20 35.43 40.45 -16.60
N HIS A 21 35.39 39.74 -17.73
CA HIS A 21 34.15 39.54 -18.48
C HIS A 21 33.26 38.49 -17.80
N ILE A 22 32.12 38.94 -17.27
CA ILE A 22 31.20 38.16 -16.41
C ILE A 22 30.67 36.92 -17.14
N ASP A 23 30.52 36.98 -18.47
CA ASP A 23 30.02 35.88 -19.29
C ASP A 23 31.04 34.76 -19.59
N LEU A 24 32.30 34.90 -19.15
CA LEU A 24 33.38 33.96 -19.47
C LEU A 24 33.81 33.08 -18.29
N HIS A 25 33.16 33.21 -17.13
CA HIS A 25 33.37 32.35 -15.97
C HIS A 25 32.30 31.26 -15.90
N ALA A 26 32.71 30.02 -16.15
CA ALA A 26 31.86 28.85 -16.01
C ALA A 26 32.37 27.95 -14.89
N ILE A 27 31.46 27.19 -14.28
CA ILE A 27 31.89 26.02 -13.50
C ILE A 27 32.27 24.94 -14.52
N ALA A 28 33.39 24.25 -14.34
CA ALA A 28 33.78 23.18 -15.26
C ALA A 28 32.77 22.01 -15.21
N GLY A 29 32.03 21.77 -16.30
CA GLY A 29 31.14 20.61 -16.45
C GLY A 29 29.71 20.79 -15.93
N GLN A 30 29.10 21.96 -16.13
CA GLN A 30 27.75 22.29 -15.64
C GLN A 30 26.63 21.59 -16.43
N GLU A 31 25.85 20.78 -15.72
CA GLU A 31 24.49 20.42 -16.13
C GLU A 31 23.48 21.40 -15.51
N GLN A 32 22.29 21.49 -16.12
CA GLN A 32 21.23 22.35 -15.60
C GLN A 32 20.80 21.88 -14.20
N GLY A 33 20.87 22.78 -13.22
CA GLY A 33 20.46 22.50 -11.83
C GLY A 33 21.61 22.16 -10.88
N ASP A 34 22.85 22.04 -11.37
CA ASP A 34 24.02 21.88 -10.51
C ASP A 34 24.19 23.08 -9.56
N ILE A 35 24.68 22.83 -8.35
CA ILE A 35 24.92 23.86 -7.33
C ILE A 35 26.37 23.88 -6.87
N ILE A 36 26.84 25.05 -6.40
CA ILE A 36 28.12 25.18 -5.69
C ILE A 36 27.85 25.33 -4.20
N TYR A 37 28.64 24.64 -3.38
CA TYR A 37 28.65 24.83 -1.93
C TYR A 37 30.08 24.96 -1.39
N ALA A 38 30.26 25.53 -0.20
CA ALA A 38 31.55 25.52 0.49
C ALA A 38 31.76 24.18 1.20
N SER A 39 32.69 23.36 0.73
CA SER A 39 33.05 22.06 1.35
C SER A 39 34.08 22.20 2.47
N SER A 40 34.73 23.36 2.58
CA SER A 40 35.54 23.75 3.73
C SER A 40 35.71 25.28 3.79
N ALA A 41 36.39 25.78 4.82
CA ALA A 41 36.72 27.21 4.96
C ALA A 41 37.56 27.77 3.80
N THR A 42 38.17 26.92 2.97
CA THR A 42 39.05 27.32 1.86
C THR A 42 38.70 26.67 0.53
N GLN A 43 37.59 25.92 0.44
CA GLN A 43 37.22 25.16 -0.74
C GLN A 43 35.73 25.28 -1.08
N LEU A 44 35.46 25.56 -2.35
CA LEU A 44 34.15 25.35 -2.97
C LEU A 44 34.14 23.98 -3.64
N SER A 45 32.96 23.36 -3.65
CA SER A 45 32.67 22.10 -4.30
C SER A 45 31.39 22.18 -5.12
N GLY A 46 31.38 21.51 -6.28
CA GLY A 46 30.15 21.27 -7.05
C GLY A 46 29.33 20.11 -6.48
N LEU A 47 28.02 20.25 -6.47
CA LEU A 47 27.07 19.16 -6.26
C LEU A 47 26.18 19.07 -7.50
N VAL A 48 26.17 17.89 -8.13
CA VAL A 48 25.32 17.58 -9.29
C VAL A 48 23.85 17.77 -8.91
N HIS A 49 23.01 18.21 -9.85
CA HIS A 49 21.56 18.35 -9.65
C HIS A 49 20.92 17.10 -9.01
N GLY A 50 19.95 17.34 -8.13
CA GLY A 50 19.19 16.28 -7.48
C GLY A 50 18.12 15.69 -8.39
N ASN A 51 17.62 14.52 -8.04
CA ASN A 51 16.46 13.95 -8.71
C ASN A 51 15.20 14.79 -8.43
N ALA A 52 14.21 14.69 -9.32
CA ALA A 52 12.90 15.30 -9.09
C ALA A 52 12.33 14.88 -7.72
N GLY A 53 11.91 15.87 -6.93
CA GLY A 53 11.34 15.65 -5.59
C GLY A 53 12.35 15.50 -4.46
N GLU A 54 13.65 15.66 -4.72
CA GLU A 54 14.66 15.79 -3.66
C GLU A 54 14.77 17.25 -3.18
N PHE A 55 15.14 17.43 -1.91
CA PHE A 55 15.46 18.72 -1.33
C PHE A 55 16.92 18.76 -0.89
N LEU A 56 17.51 19.94 -0.87
CA LEU A 56 18.88 20.11 -0.38
C LEU A 56 18.88 20.05 1.16
N GLN A 57 19.49 19.02 1.74
CA GLN A 57 19.65 18.86 3.17
C GLN A 57 21.04 19.28 3.60
N THR A 58 21.14 20.15 4.61
CA THR A 58 22.41 20.47 5.25
C THR A 58 22.82 19.35 6.21
N GLY A 59 24.07 18.89 6.18
CA GLY A 59 24.58 17.91 7.14
C GLY A 59 24.89 18.47 8.54
N GLY A 60 24.75 19.78 8.74
CA GLY A 60 25.17 20.47 9.96
C GLY A 60 26.62 20.93 9.94
N ASP A 61 27.16 21.30 11.09
CA ASP A 61 28.52 21.82 11.21
C ASP A 61 29.55 20.83 10.65
N SER A 62 30.43 21.33 9.77
CA SER A 62 31.49 20.55 9.12
C SER A 62 31.02 19.37 8.25
N ALA A 63 29.78 19.40 7.76
CA ALA A 63 29.26 18.41 6.83
C ALA A 63 28.80 19.06 5.51
N ASN A 64 29.04 18.36 4.40
CA ASN A 64 28.60 18.80 3.08
C ASN A 64 27.07 18.68 2.96
N PRO A 65 26.41 19.58 2.22
CA PRO A 65 25.01 19.40 1.86
C PRO A 65 24.87 18.23 0.88
N SER A 66 23.72 17.57 0.93
CA SER A 66 23.37 16.48 0.02
C SER A 66 21.90 16.56 -0.34
N TRP A 67 21.53 16.04 -1.51
CA TRP A 67 20.13 15.85 -1.83
C TRP A 67 19.52 14.77 -0.93
N ALA A 68 18.32 15.03 -0.44
CA ALA A 68 17.55 14.13 0.40
C ALA A 68 16.15 13.94 -0.18
N ALA A 69 15.63 12.73 -0.08
CA ALA A 69 14.28 12.42 -0.55
C ALA A 69 13.22 12.96 0.41
N ILE A 70 12.12 13.47 -0.14
CA ILE A 70 10.90 13.74 0.64
C ILE A 70 10.37 12.43 1.22
N SER A 71 10.13 12.41 2.54
CA SER A 71 9.40 11.32 3.21
C SER A 71 7.89 11.57 3.13
N ARG A 72 7.12 10.49 3.15
CA ARG A 72 5.65 10.44 3.06
C ARG A 72 5.08 10.91 1.72
N LYS A 73 5.80 10.66 0.63
CA LYS A 73 5.36 10.98 -0.75
C LYS A 73 4.37 9.94 -1.27
N ASN A 74 4.58 8.66 -0.94
CA ASN A 74 3.68 7.61 -1.38
C ASN A 74 2.33 7.75 -0.66
N ALA A 75 1.23 7.77 -1.41
CA ALA A 75 -0.13 7.74 -0.86
C ALA A 75 -0.61 6.31 -0.55
N ILE A 76 -0.04 5.33 -1.25
CA ILE A 76 -0.41 3.92 -1.14
C ILE A 76 0.06 3.35 0.20
N ILE A 77 -0.85 2.63 0.85
CA ILE A 77 -0.55 1.82 2.03
C ILE A 77 -0.26 0.39 1.56
N ASN A 78 0.77 -0.21 2.12
CA ASN A 78 1.30 -1.53 1.83
C ASN A 78 1.65 -1.75 0.34
N GLY A 79 2.10 -0.71 -0.37
CA GLY A 79 2.49 -0.84 -1.79
C GLY A 79 3.72 -1.73 -2.03
N SER A 80 4.46 -2.06 -0.97
CA SER A 80 5.56 -3.04 -0.99
C SER A 80 5.14 -4.47 -0.62
N PHE A 81 3.87 -4.68 -0.27
CA PHE A 81 3.32 -5.98 0.12
C PHE A 81 4.07 -6.66 1.27
N ARG A 82 4.70 -5.89 2.17
CA ARG A 82 5.47 -6.43 3.31
C ARG A 82 4.59 -6.79 4.51
N VAL A 83 3.43 -6.13 4.65
CA VAL A 83 2.46 -6.42 5.71
C VAL A 83 1.43 -7.42 5.17
N ALA A 84 1.20 -8.50 5.93
CA ALA A 84 0.35 -9.62 5.54
C ALA A 84 -0.35 -10.24 6.76
N GLN A 85 -1.07 -9.42 7.53
CA GLN A 85 -1.77 -9.83 8.75
C GLN A 85 -2.90 -10.82 8.49
N ARG A 86 -3.46 -10.82 7.28
CA ARG A 86 -4.56 -11.69 6.85
C ARG A 86 -4.09 -13.10 6.45
N GLY A 87 -2.80 -13.27 6.16
CA GLY A 87 -2.22 -14.49 5.62
C GLY A 87 -1.25 -14.18 4.49
N THR A 88 -0.48 -15.18 4.07
CA THR A 88 0.52 -15.06 3.00
C THR A 88 0.19 -15.90 1.76
N SER A 89 -0.87 -16.70 1.80
CA SER A 89 -1.36 -17.53 0.71
C SER A 89 -2.87 -17.61 0.81
N PHE A 90 -3.55 -17.37 -0.31
CA PHE A 90 -5.01 -17.34 -0.41
C PHE A 90 -5.44 -18.11 -1.65
N THR A 91 -6.30 -19.10 -1.43
CA THR A 91 -6.84 -20.03 -2.45
C THR A 91 -8.32 -20.28 -2.20
N ALA A 92 -8.98 -21.11 -3.01
CA ALA A 92 -10.36 -21.53 -2.76
C ALA A 92 -10.55 -22.37 -1.47
N ALA A 93 -9.48 -22.72 -0.75
CA ALA A 93 -9.50 -23.49 0.48
C ALA A 93 -9.06 -22.70 1.74
N THR A 94 -8.73 -21.42 1.61
CA THR A 94 -8.25 -20.59 2.72
C THR A 94 -9.35 -19.70 3.33
N VAL A 95 -9.02 -19.02 4.44
CA VAL A 95 -9.86 -17.96 5.01
C VAL A 95 -9.02 -16.71 5.23
N PRO A 96 -9.29 -15.59 4.53
CA PRO A 96 -10.29 -15.42 3.47
C PRO A 96 -9.99 -16.26 2.21
N LEU A 97 -11.02 -16.44 1.37
CA LEU A 97 -10.93 -17.10 0.06
C LEU A 97 -10.33 -16.16 -0.98
N ASN A 98 -9.78 -16.70 -2.07
CA ASN A 98 -9.37 -15.96 -3.28
C ASN A 98 -10.57 -15.54 -4.17
N SER A 99 -11.64 -15.04 -3.54
CA SER A 99 -12.84 -14.59 -4.25
C SER A 99 -12.69 -13.17 -4.78
N ASP A 100 -13.50 -12.84 -5.78
CA ASP A 100 -13.63 -11.48 -6.26
C ASP A 100 -14.04 -10.52 -5.13
N ASP A 101 -13.67 -9.25 -5.25
CA ASP A 101 -13.90 -8.17 -4.28
C ASP A 101 -13.45 -8.51 -2.84
N THR A 102 -12.35 -9.25 -2.70
CA THR A 102 -11.85 -9.68 -1.38
C THR A 102 -10.53 -9.01 -1.00
N PHE A 103 -10.46 -8.44 0.21
CA PHE A 103 -9.20 -7.96 0.79
C PHE A 103 -8.31 -9.12 1.22
N LEU A 104 -7.14 -9.24 0.57
CA LEU A 104 -6.19 -10.35 0.78
C LEU A 104 -4.91 -9.87 1.49
N LEU A 105 -3.90 -9.39 0.75
CA LEU A 105 -2.80 -8.67 1.41
C LEU A 105 -3.32 -7.32 1.92
N ASP A 106 -2.85 -6.88 3.10
CA ASP A 106 -3.43 -5.73 3.78
C ASP A 106 -3.56 -4.52 2.85
N ARG A 107 -4.78 -3.95 2.76
CA ARG A 107 -5.19 -2.82 1.90
C ARG A 107 -5.35 -3.08 0.40
N TRP A 108 -5.17 -4.32 -0.04
CA TRP A 108 -5.31 -4.71 -1.44
C TRP A 108 -6.48 -5.67 -1.64
N ILE A 109 -7.35 -5.31 -2.57
CA ILE A 109 -8.51 -6.07 -3.01
C ILE A 109 -8.09 -6.87 -4.25
N LEU A 110 -8.42 -8.16 -4.28
CA LEU A 110 -8.44 -8.93 -5.52
C LEU A 110 -9.73 -8.61 -6.27
N LEU A 111 -9.61 -8.17 -7.52
CA LEU A 111 -10.73 -8.10 -8.45
C LEU A 111 -10.51 -9.12 -9.55
N SER A 112 -11.52 -9.92 -9.87
CA SER A 112 -11.41 -10.97 -10.88
C SER A 112 -12.74 -11.25 -11.58
N GLU A 113 -12.66 -11.83 -12.78
CA GLU A 113 -13.83 -12.19 -13.59
C GLU A 113 -14.52 -13.46 -13.05
N GLY A 114 -14.96 -13.40 -11.79
CA GLY A 114 -15.46 -14.52 -10.99
C GLY A 114 -14.57 -14.84 -9.80
N ASN A 115 -14.94 -15.88 -9.05
CA ASN A 115 -14.13 -16.40 -7.94
C ASN A 115 -13.12 -17.43 -8.44
N ASP A 116 -12.04 -17.62 -7.68
CA ASP A 116 -11.03 -18.66 -7.95
C ASP A 116 -10.36 -18.51 -9.32
N ILE A 117 -10.14 -17.26 -9.74
CA ILE A 117 -9.46 -16.93 -10.99
C ILE A 117 -7.95 -16.98 -10.81
N VAL A 118 -7.47 -16.46 -9.68
CA VAL A 118 -6.06 -16.50 -9.30
C VAL A 118 -5.87 -16.88 -7.85
N ASP A 119 -4.85 -17.67 -7.59
CA ASP A 119 -4.25 -17.83 -6.27
C ASP A 119 -3.35 -16.64 -5.95
N VAL A 120 -3.49 -16.10 -4.74
CA VAL A 120 -2.76 -14.90 -4.31
C VAL A 120 -1.76 -15.27 -3.22
N THR A 121 -0.48 -14.96 -3.46
CA THR A 121 0.60 -15.30 -2.52
C THR A 121 1.53 -14.12 -2.28
N GLN A 122 1.88 -13.88 -1.02
CA GLN A 122 2.98 -12.99 -0.65
C GLN A 122 4.31 -13.70 -0.94
N ASN A 123 4.93 -13.41 -2.08
CA ASN A 123 6.19 -14.05 -2.47
C ASN A 123 7.40 -13.24 -1.96
N SER A 124 8.36 -13.93 -1.33
CA SER A 124 9.60 -13.34 -0.78
C SER A 124 9.39 -12.08 0.09
N SER A 125 8.23 -12.00 0.76
CA SER A 125 7.84 -10.89 1.63
C SER A 125 7.81 -9.49 0.99
N GLU A 126 7.85 -9.37 -0.34
CA GLU A 126 7.81 -8.07 -1.04
C GLU A 126 6.98 -8.07 -2.33
N TRP A 127 6.37 -9.20 -2.69
CA TRP A 127 5.60 -9.35 -3.92
C TRP A 127 4.20 -9.83 -3.61
N ILE A 128 3.22 -9.31 -4.34
CA ILE A 128 1.99 -10.04 -4.60
C ILE A 128 2.17 -10.86 -5.87
N LYS A 129 2.06 -12.18 -5.75
CA LYS A 129 1.99 -13.13 -6.87
C LYS A 129 0.51 -13.42 -7.11
N LEU A 130 0.10 -13.33 -8.37
CA LEU A 130 -1.21 -13.73 -8.86
C LEU A 130 -0.96 -14.88 -9.84
N GLU A 131 -1.33 -16.10 -9.44
CA GLU A 131 -1.15 -17.34 -10.22
C GLU A 131 -2.49 -17.80 -10.74
N VAL A 132 -2.61 -18.05 -12.05
CA VAL A 132 -3.87 -18.37 -12.71
C VAL A 132 -4.34 -19.76 -12.33
N GLU A 133 -5.57 -19.84 -11.80
CA GLU A 133 -6.29 -21.08 -11.49
C GLU A 133 -7.40 -21.34 -12.51
N THR A 134 -8.05 -20.28 -12.99
CA THR A 134 -9.07 -20.36 -14.05
C THR A 134 -8.56 -19.68 -15.31
N ALA A 135 -8.30 -20.48 -16.35
CA ALA A 135 -7.80 -19.99 -17.63
C ALA A 135 -8.79 -19.07 -18.36
N ASN A 136 -8.24 -18.20 -19.21
CA ASN A 136 -8.97 -17.26 -20.08
C ASN A 136 -9.87 -16.26 -19.33
N LYS A 137 -9.43 -15.82 -18.15
CA LYS A 137 -10.15 -14.89 -17.28
C LYS A 137 -9.26 -13.74 -16.87
N GLN A 138 -9.88 -12.57 -16.68
CA GLN A 138 -9.17 -11.37 -16.25
C GLN A 138 -9.16 -11.22 -14.73
N PHE A 139 -8.15 -10.54 -14.24
CA PHE A 139 -7.95 -10.27 -12.82
C PHE A 139 -7.08 -9.03 -12.61
N GLY A 140 -7.06 -8.52 -11.39
CA GLY A 140 -6.24 -7.39 -11.00
C GLY A 140 -6.26 -7.15 -9.49
N ILE A 141 -5.51 -6.15 -9.08
CA ILE A 141 -5.42 -5.71 -7.70
C ILE A 141 -5.81 -4.25 -7.60
N LEU A 142 -6.62 -3.93 -6.60
CA LEU A 142 -7.12 -2.60 -6.33
C LEU A 142 -6.71 -2.17 -4.93
N THR A 143 -6.38 -0.89 -4.77
CA THR A 143 -6.35 -0.25 -3.46
C THR A 143 -7.09 1.06 -3.53
N ILE A 144 -7.89 1.36 -2.50
CA ILE A 144 -8.71 2.56 -2.40
C ILE A 144 -8.19 3.41 -1.24
N LEU A 145 -7.91 4.68 -1.50
CA LEU A 145 -7.48 5.65 -0.50
C LEU A 145 -8.68 6.26 0.22
N GLU A 146 -8.57 6.44 1.54
CA GLU A 146 -9.56 7.16 2.35
C GLU A 146 -9.64 8.62 1.89
N ALA A 147 -10.82 9.23 1.96
CA ALA A 147 -11.06 10.54 1.39
C ALA A 147 -10.13 11.62 1.98
N LYS A 148 -9.85 11.52 3.28
CA LYS A 148 -8.90 12.42 3.95
C LYS A 148 -7.46 12.28 3.44
N ASP A 149 -7.07 11.09 3.00
CA ASP A 149 -5.73 10.83 2.44
C ASP A 149 -5.64 11.30 0.98
N CYS A 150 -6.79 11.48 0.32
CA CYS A 150 -6.91 12.00 -1.05
C CYS A 150 -6.86 13.53 -1.15
N LEU A 151 -7.09 14.26 -0.05
CA LEU A 151 -7.21 15.74 -0.06
C LEU A 151 -6.04 16.47 -0.73
N ARG A 152 -4.83 15.92 -0.64
CA ARG A 152 -3.62 16.49 -1.25
C ARG A 152 -3.42 16.14 -2.73
N LEU A 153 -4.25 15.25 -3.27
CA LEU A 153 -4.13 14.69 -4.62
C LEU A 153 -5.26 15.19 -5.53
N VAL A 154 -6.44 15.44 -4.98
CA VAL A 154 -7.61 15.93 -5.73
C VAL A 154 -7.34 17.33 -6.28
N GLY A 155 -7.56 17.50 -7.60
CA GLY A 155 -7.28 18.75 -8.33
C GLY A 155 -5.82 18.95 -8.70
N GLU A 156 -4.94 18.02 -8.33
CA GLU A 156 -3.50 18.11 -8.56
C GLU A 156 -3.04 17.14 -9.66
N THR A 157 -1.80 17.30 -10.09
CA THR A 157 -1.13 16.32 -10.95
C THR A 157 -0.40 15.28 -10.11
N VAL A 158 -0.57 14.00 -10.43
CA VAL A 158 0.04 12.86 -9.74
C VAL A 158 0.80 11.96 -10.72
N SER A 159 1.65 11.10 -10.16
CA SER A 159 2.36 10.05 -10.89
C SER A 159 2.23 8.72 -10.18
N LEU A 160 1.96 7.67 -10.96
CA LEU A 160 1.85 6.28 -10.52
C LEU A 160 3.08 5.50 -11.01
N SER A 161 3.67 4.68 -10.14
CA SER A 161 4.69 3.70 -10.55
C SER A 161 4.53 2.38 -9.83
N PHE A 162 5.00 1.31 -10.46
CA PHE A 162 5.06 -0.02 -9.88
C PHE A 162 6.17 -0.85 -10.54
N GLN A 163 6.60 -1.91 -9.87
CA GLN A 163 7.46 -2.92 -10.47
C GLN A 163 6.67 -4.19 -10.74
N ALA A 164 6.94 -4.83 -11.88
CA ALA A 164 6.34 -6.12 -12.19
C ALA A 164 7.27 -7.01 -13.04
N LYS A 165 6.94 -8.30 -13.06
CA LYS A 165 7.53 -9.34 -13.91
C LYS A 165 6.55 -10.51 -14.04
N MET A 166 6.77 -11.38 -15.02
CA MET A 166 6.08 -12.68 -15.14
C MET A 166 6.95 -13.83 -14.59
N ALA A 167 6.35 -15.00 -14.40
CA ALA A 167 7.04 -16.24 -14.09
C ALA A 167 7.99 -16.65 -15.24
N ALA A 168 9.04 -17.40 -14.90
CA ALA A 168 10.07 -17.79 -15.87
C ALA A 168 9.69 -19.01 -16.73
N ALA A 169 8.74 -19.82 -16.28
CA ALA A 169 8.32 -21.06 -16.94
C ALA A 169 7.15 -20.87 -17.92
N ASP A 170 6.78 -19.61 -18.15
CA ASP A 170 5.55 -19.21 -18.82
C ASP A 170 5.89 -18.78 -20.26
N ASP A 171 5.20 -19.39 -21.23
CA ASP A 171 5.44 -19.23 -22.67
C ASP A 171 4.53 -18.17 -23.33
N ASN A 172 3.60 -17.59 -22.56
CA ASN A 172 2.67 -16.58 -23.02
C ASN A 172 3.17 -15.14 -22.80
N THR A 173 2.66 -14.21 -23.61
CA THR A 173 2.94 -12.79 -23.42
C THR A 173 2.00 -12.20 -22.39
N HIS A 174 2.52 -11.91 -21.19
CA HIS A 174 1.75 -11.24 -20.15
C HIS A 174 1.86 -9.73 -20.23
N SER A 175 0.77 -9.02 -19.97
CA SER A 175 0.80 -7.58 -19.80
C SER A 175 -0.09 -7.11 -18.67
N LEU A 176 0.29 -5.97 -18.09
CA LEU A 176 -0.50 -5.29 -17.08
C LEU A 176 -0.86 -3.88 -17.56
N LYS A 177 -2.07 -3.46 -17.22
CA LYS A 177 -2.52 -2.08 -17.31
C LYS A 177 -2.68 -1.50 -15.91
N ALA A 178 -2.52 -0.19 -15.79
CA ALA A 178 -2.75 0.51 -14.53
C ALA A 178 -3.54 1.80 -14.76
N VAL A 179 -4.48 2.06 -13.86
CA VAL A 179 -5.36 3.22 -13.91
C VAL A 179 -5.54 3.82 -12.51
N VAL A 180 -5.57 5.14 -12.45
CA VAL A 180 -6.03 5.92 -11.29
C VAL A 180 -7.51 6.20 -11.51
N LEU A 181 -8.33 5.81 -10.55
CA LEU A 181 -9.79 6.01 -10.56
C LEU A 181 -10.18 7.04 -9.52
N SER A 182 -11.16 7.87 -9.84
CA SER A 182 -11.77 8.84 -8.94
C SER A 182 -13.22 8.48 -8.63
N TRP A 183 -13.56 8.50 -7.35
CA TRP A 183 -14.91 8.31 -6.83
C TRP A 183 -15.57 9.66 -6.62
N SER A 184 -16.75 9.86 -7.20
CA SER A 184 -17.47 11.16 -7.24
C SER A 184 -18.75 11.18 -6.40
N SER A 185 -18.86 10.33 -5.38
CA SER A 185 -20.05 10.21 -4.52
C SER A 185 -19.71 10.36 -3.04
N THR A 186 -20.43 9.69 -2.15
CA THR A 186 -20.26 9.82 -0.69
C THR A 186 -18.87 9.33 -0.28
N ALA A 187 -18.11 10.20 0.38
CA ALA A 187 -16.77 9.91 0.88
C ALA A 187 -16.76 8.62 1.72
N ASP A 188 -15.78 7.76 1.46
CA ASP A 188 -15.50 6.52 2.19
C ASP A 188 -16.67 5.51 2.25
N THR A 189 -17.65 5.67 1.36
CA THR A 189 -18.77 4.74 1.12
C THR A 189 -18.75 4.34 -0.35
N VAL A 190 -17.69 3.63 -0.73
CA VAL A 190 -17.37 3.31 -2.12
C VAL A 190 -17.99 1.97 -2.53
N THR A 191 -18.16 1.76 -3.82
CA THR A 191 -18.32 0.40 -4.37
C THR A 191 -16.91 -0.16 -4.61
N SER A 192 -16.50 -1.14 -3.81
CA SER A 192 -15.15 -1.71 -3.81
C SER A 192 -14.85 -2.52 -5.08
N ASP A 193 -15.83 -3.25 -5.59
CA ASP A 193 -15.78 -3.81 -6.94
C ASP A 193 -15.98 -2.69 -7.97
N VAL A 194 -14.87 -2.22 -8.53
CA VAL A 194 -14.89 -1.10 -9.47
C VAL A 194 -15.27 -1.53 -10.89
N VAL A 195 -15.26 -2.83 -11.21
CA VAL A 195 -15.40 -3.34 -12.57
C VAL A 195 -16.86 -3.69 -12.86
N ASP A 196 -17.49 -2.95 -13.76
CA ASP A 196 -18.85 -3.26 -14.26
C ASP A 196 -18.82 -4.36 -15.32
N ALA A 197 -17.82 -4.29 -16.21
CA ALA A 197 -17.56 -5.35 -17.18
C ALA A 197 -16.06 -5.42 -17.50
N TRP A 198 -15.55 -6.65 -17.54
CA TRP A 198 -14.19 -6.94 -17.97
C TRP A 198 -14.02 -6.79 -19.48
N GLY A 199 -12.79 -6.47 -19.88
CA GLY A 199 -12.33 -6.33 -21.26
C GLY A 199 -10.89 -5.82 -21.28
N ALA A 200 -10.32 -5.65 -22.48
CA ALA A 200 -8.96 -5.11 -22.61
C ALA A 200 -8.76 -3.78 -21.86
N THR A 201 -9.80 -2.96 -21.79
CA THR A 201 -9.94 -1.89 -20.78
C THR A 201 -11.33 -2.06 -20.15
N PRO A 202 -11.43 -2.35 -18.84
CA PRO A 202 -12.70 -2.54 -18.17
C PRO A 202 -13.60 -1.30 -18.23
N THR A 203 -14.92 -1.51 -18.22
CA THR A 203 -15.88 -0.46 -17.86
C THR A 203 -16.03 -0.41 -16.35
N TYR A 204 -16.16 0.79 -15.79
CA TYR A 204 -16.24 0.98 -14.35
C TYR A 204 -17.68 1.19 -13.88
N VAL A 205 -17.99 0.71 -12.68
CA VAL A 205 -19.31 0.91 -12.07
C VAL A 205 -19.55 2.41 -11.80
N ALA A 206 -20.82 2.78 -11.60
CA ALA A 206 -21.22 4.17 -11.43
C ALA A 206 -20.40 4.91 -10.37
N ASN A 207 -20.09 6.18 -10.66
CA ASN A 207 -19.29 7.12 -9.86
C ASN A 207 -17.78 6.86 -9.84
N TRP A 208 -17.28 5.77 -10.43
CA TRP A 208 -15.85 5.62 -10.74
C TRP A 208 -15.53 6.16 -12.13
N THR A 209 -14.56 7.07 -12.20
CA THR A 209 -14.06 7.67 -13.45
C THR A 209 -12.56 7.46 -13.55
N ALA A 210 -12.05 7.09 -14.72
CA ALA A 210 -10.62 6.97 -14.95
C ALA A 210 -9.97 8.35 -15.19
N GLU A 211 -8.91 8.65 -14.44
CA GLU A 211 -8.11 9.88 -14.55
C GLU A 211 -6.99 9.76 -15.60
N ASN A 212 -6.71 8.55 -16.07
CA ASN A 212 -5.77 8.30 -17.16
C ASN A 212 -6.30 7.20 -18.09
N THR A 213 -5.86 7.22 -19.34
CA THR A 213 -6.08 6.10 -20.26
C THR A 213 -5.02 5.02 -20.01
N PRO A 214 -5.38 3.81 -19.57
CA PRO A 214 -4.41 2.76 -19.30
C PRO A 214 -3.84 2.15 -20.59
N SER A 215 -2.52 1.95 -20.63
CA SER A 215 -1.79 1.30 -21.74
C SER A 215 -1.16 -0.02 -21.31
N SER A 216 -1.10 -1.00 -22.21
CA SER A 216 -0.54 -2.33 -21.94
C SER A 216 0.97 -2.23 -21.67
N ASN A 217 1.40 -2.79 -20.53
CA ASN A 217 2.80 -2.91 -20.15
C ASN A 217 3.22 -4.38 -20.27
N THR A 218 3.87 -4.75 -21.38
CA THR A 218 4.36 -6.11 -21.58
C THR A 218 5.41 -6.47 -20.54
N LEU A 219 5.17 -7.60 -19.87
CA LEU A 219 6.05 -8.15 -18.84
C LEU A 219 7.16 -9.00 -19.47
N THR A 220 8.24 -9.11 -18.71
CA THR A 220 9.33 -10.04 -18.95
C THR A 220 9.62 -10.82 -17.68
N THR A 221 10.50 -11.80 -17.74
CA THR A 221 10.95 -12.56 -16.57
C THR A 221 11.87 -11.73 -15.66
N SER A 222 12.39 -10.61 -16.15
CA SER A 222 13.18 -9.63 -15.38
C SER A 222 12.30 -8.57 -14.77
N VAL A 223 12.71 -8.05 -13.61
CA VAL A 223 11.97 -6.97 -12.95
C VAL A 223 12.03 -5.70 -13.80
N GLN A 224 10.85 -5.18 -14.17
CA GLN A 224 10.70 -3.90 -14.84
C GLN A 224 10.06 -2.88 -13.88
N THR A 225 10.30 -1.60 -14.13
CA THR A 225 9.60 -0.49 -13.45
C THR A 225 8.74 0.23 -14.48
N PHE A 226 7.44 0.29 -14.23
CA PHE A 226 6.45 0.97 -15.06
C PHE A 226 6.05 2.28 -14.39
N LYS A 227 5.82 3.31 -15.20
CA LYS A 227 5.50 4.67 -14.76
C LYS A 227 4.38 5.24 -15.61
N ILE A 228 3.41 5.87 -14.95
CA ILE A 228 2.35 6.66 -15.57
C ILE A 228 2.43 8.03 -14.92
N GLU A 229 2.93 9.00 -15.66
CA GLU A 229 3.30 10.33 -15.17
C GLU A 229 2.35 11.39 -15.72
N GLY A 230 2.14 12.46 -14.97
CA GLY A 230 1.32 13.58 -15.43
C GLY A 230 -0.20 13.31 -15.42
N ILE A 231 -0.67 12.45 -14.51
CA ILE A 231 -2.10 12.16 -14.36
C ILE A 231 -2.76 13.36 -13.66
N SER A 232 -3.69 14.05 -14.31
CA SER A 232 -4.50 15.09 -13.67
C SER A 232 -5.67 14.45 -12.95
N VAL A 233 -5.81 14.66 -11.64
CA VAL A 233 -6.97 14.17 -10.87
C VAL A 233 -8.05 15.25 -10.90
N ASP A 234 -8.79 15.32 -12.00
CA ASP A 234 -9.69 16.45 -12.31
C ASP A 234 -11.18 16.08 -12.36
N THR A 235 -11.54 14.82 -12.08
CA THR A 235 -12.94 14.43 -11.95
C THR A 235 -13.65 15.30 -10.92
N ALA A 236 -14.75 15.93 -11.34
CA ALA A 236 -15.54 16.79 -10.48
C ALA A 236 -16.07 16.03 -9.27
N SER A 237 -16.01 16.67 -8.09
CA SER A 237 -16.48 16.11 -6.83
C SER A 237 -15.74 14.84 -6.37
N THR A 238 -14.49 14.62 -6.82
CA THR A 238 -13.68 13.50 -6.34
C THR A 238 -13.55 13.54 -4.82
N THR A 239 -13.94 12.44 -4.15
CA THR A 239 -13.74 12.25 -2.71
C THR A 239 -12.72 11.17 -2.40
N ASN A 240 -12.70 10.07 -3.16
CA ASN A 240 -11.76 8.96 -2.98
C ASN A 240 -11.00 8.71 -4.29
N ILE A 241 -9.77 8.20 -4.17
CA ILE A 241 -8.93 7.81 -5.28
C ILE A 241 -8.58 6.33 -5.12
N ALA A 242 -8.60 5.58 -6.21
CA ALA A 242 -8.14 4.19 -6.25
C ALA A 242 -7.04 3.99 -7.29
N VAL A 243 -6.18 3.01 -7.05
CA VAL A 243 -5.20 2.52 -8.02
C VAL A 243 -5.56 1.09 -8.36
N PHE A 244 -5.85 0.84 -9.62
CA PHE A 244 -6.18 -0.48 -10.14
C PHE A 244 -5.10 -0.93 -11.13
N ILE A 245 -4.49 -2.08 -10.87
CA ILE A 245 -3.50 -2.72 -11.75
C ILE A 245 -4.06 -4.07 -12.17
N PHE A 246 -4.24 -4.30 -13.47
CA PHE A 246 -4.98 -5.47 -13.96
C PHE A 246 -4.32 -6.11 -15.17
N CYS A 247 -4.55 -7.41 -15.33
CA CYS A 247 -4.23 -8.15 -16.54
C CYS A 247 -5.26 -7.81 -17.62
N ASP A 248 -4.78 -7.31 -18.75
CA ASP A 248 -5.61 -6.92 -19.89
C ASP A 248 -5.77 -8.02 -20.94
N GLN A 249 -5.21 -9.21 -20.67
CA GLN A 249 -5.26 -10.37 -21.55
C GLN A 249 -6.30 -11.39 -21.08
N THR A 250 -6.89 -12.10 -22.04
CA THR A 250 -7.92 -13.14 -21.82
C THR A 250 -7.42 -14.53 -22.23
N ASP A 251 -6.12 -14.73 -22.33
CA ASP A 251 -5.47 -15.96 -22.80
C ASP A 251 -4.58 -16.61 -21.73
N GLY A 252 -4.64 -16.12 -20.48
CA GLY A 252 -3.91 -16.72 -19.37
C GLY A 252 -4.22 -18.20 -19.21
N VAL A 253 -3.17 -19.01 -19.06
CA VAL A 253 -3.25 -20.46 -18.86
C VAL A 253 -3.05 -20.77 -17.37
N VAL A 254 -3.59 -21.88 -16.90
CA VAL A 254 -3.37 -22.35 -15.52
C VAL A 254 -1.87 -22.45 -15.24
N ASP A 255 -1.47 -22.07 -14.02
CA ASP A 255 -0.08 -21.94 -13.55
C ASP A 255 0.73 -20.75 -14.11
N ASP A 256 0.17 -19.98 -15.04
CA ASP A 256 0.76 -18.68 -15.42
C ASP A 256 0.75 -17.74 -14.22
N ALA A 257 1.79 -16.91 -14.07
CA ALA A 257 1.85 -16.02 -12.90
C ALA A 257 2.52 -14.67 -13.17
N VAL A 258 1.90 -13.63 -12.61
CA VAL A 258 2.44 -12.28 -12.58
C VAL A 258 2.81 -11.87 -11.16
N PHE A 259 3.84 -11.05 -11.04
CA PHE A 259 4.35 -10.55 -9.77
C PHE A 259 4.34 -9.02 -9.80
N ILE A 260 3.76 -8.39 -8.79
CA ILE A 260 3.70 -6.93 -8.65
C ILE A 260 4.32 -6.53 -7.31
N ARG A 261 5.07 -5.42 -7.29
CA ARG A 261 5.59 -4.79 -6.06
C ARG A 261 5.80 -3.30 -6.20
N ARG A 262 6.04 -2.66 -5.06
CA ARG A 262 6.51 -1.26 -4.96
C ARG A 262 5.57 -0.29 -5.70
N VAL A 263 4.27 -0.43 -5.46
CA VAL A 263 3.27 0.47 -6.01
C VAL A 263 3.30 1.80 -5.26
N GLN A 264 3.48 2.89 -6.00
CA GLN A 264 3.56 4.23 -5.47
C GLN A 264 2.71 5.20 -6.29
N LEU A 265 1.81 5.89 -5.60
CA LEU A 265 1.11 7.06 -6.11
C LEU A 265 1.64 8.27 -5.35
N GLU A 266 2.11 9.29 -6.07
CA GLU A 266 2.69 10.48 -5.45
C GLU A 266 2.31 11.76 -6.18
N LEU A 267 2.43 12.89 -5.49
CA LEU A 267 2.17 14.21 -6.05
C LEU A 267 3.30 14.59 -7.02
N GLY A 268 2.93 15.20 -8.14
CA GLY A 268 3.87 15.72 -9.12
C GLY A 268 3.77 15.01 -10.47
N SER A 269 4.35 15.64 -11.48
CA SER A 269 4.33 15.18 -12.86
C SER A 269 5.39 14.14 -13.20
N VAL A 270 6.19 13.68 -12.23
CA VAL A 270 7.27 12.71 -12.44
C VAL A 270 7.25 11.68 -11.31
N ALA A 271 7.33 10.40 -11.66
CA ALA A 271 7.45 9.30 -10.71
C ALA A 271 8.91 9.18 -10.21
N THR A 272 9.06 9.28 -8.91
CA THR A 272 10.33 9.21 -8.19
C THR A 272 10.60 7.76 -7.72
N PRO A 273 11.82 7.44 -7.23
CA PRO A 273 12.10 6.12 -6.67
C PRO A 273 11.14 5.75 -5.52
N PHE A 274 10.78 4.47 -5.41
CA PHE A 274 9.84 3.98 -4.39
C PHE A 274 10.26 4.36 -2.96
N GLU A 275 9.33 4.90 -2.18
CA GLU A 275 9.51 5.23 -0.78
C GLU A 275 9.34 4.01 0.13
N PHE A 276 10.41 3.60 0.81
CA PHE A 276 10.32 2.62 1.88
C PHE A 276 10.00 3.30 3.22
N ARG A 277 8.79 3.08 3.73
CA ARG A 277 8.49 3.38 5.12
C ARG A 277 9.08 2.30 6.04
N PRO A 278 9.50 2.62 7.27
CA PRO A 278 9.83 1.61 8.27
C PRO A 278 8.67 0.63 8.46
N TYR A 279 8.97 -0.65 8.67
CA TYR A 279 7.93 -1.70 8.77
C TYR A 279 6.87 -1.38 9.83
N GLY A 280 7.27 -0.90 11.01
CA GLY A 280 6.32 -0.55 12.08
C GLY A 280 5.37 0.60 11.70
N GLN A 281 5.80 1.54 10.87
CA GLN A 281 4.94 2.59 10.34
C GLN A 281 3.95 2.03 9.32
N GLU A 282 4.41 1.17 8.42
CA GLU A 282 3.55 0.50 7.44
C GLU A 282 2.49 -0.38 8.12
N LEU A 283 2.90 -1.14 9.14
CA LEU A 283 2.02 -1.94 9.99
C LEU A 283 0.98 -1.07 10.68
N THR A 284 1.38 0.04 11.29
CA THR A 284 0.45 0.99 11.94
C THR A 284 -0.60 1.53 10.96
N LEU A 285 -0.19 1.83 9.72
CA LEU A 285 -1.12 2.28 8.67
C LEU A 285 -2.09 1.17 8.25
N CYS A 286 -1.63 -0.07 8.12
CA CYS A 286 -2.49 -1.23 7.83
C CYS A 286 -3.46 -1.52 8.99
N GLN A 287 -2.97 -1.44 10.23
CA GLN A 287 -3.75 -1.66 11.45
C GLN A 287 -4.90 -0.69 11.64
N ARG A 288 -4.90 0.46 10.96
CA ARG A 288 -6.07 1.35 10.93
C ARG A 288 -7.27 0.75 10.21
N TYR A 289 -7.08 -0.28 9.38
CA TYR A 289 -8.09 -0.90 8.52
C TYR A 289 -8.38 -2.36 8.88
N TYR A 290 -7.35 -3.06 9.36
CA TYR A 290 -7.48 -4.43 9.79
C TYR A 290 -6.54 -4.74 10.93
N VAL A 291 -7.03 -5.38 11.97
CA VAL A 291 -6.20 -5.92 13.05
C VAL A 291 -6.49 -7.40 13.15
N LYS A 292 -5.44 -8.22 13.12
CA LYS A 292 -5.48 -9.59 13.65
C LYS A 292 -4.69 -9.59 14.94
N GLN A 293 -5.37 -9.80 16.06
CA GLN A 293 -4.72 -9.74 17.37
C GLN A 293 -4.45 -11.14 17.88
N TYR A 294 -3.17 -11.53 17.79
CA TYR A 294 -2.54 -12.56 18.59
C TYR A 294 -1.70 -11.83 19.65
N SER A 295 -1.79 -12.17 20.93
CA SER A 295 -0.76 -11.66 21.85
C SER A 295 0.45 -12.59 21.81
N ASP A 296 1.66 -12.06 22.02
CA ASP A 296 2.87 -12.87 22.26
C ASP A 296 2.80 -13.63 23.61
N LEU A 297 1.74 -13.38 24.40
CA LEU A 297 1.28 -14.17 25.56
C LEU A 297 0.03 -15.03 25.23
N GLY A 298 -0.37 -15.07 23.96
CA GLY A 298 -1.22 -16.08 23.33
C GLY A 298 -2.72 -15.85 23.26
N VAL A 299 -3.31 -14.76 23.77
CA VAL A 299 -4.77 -14.51 23.81
C VAL A 299 -5.17 -13.15 24.44
N ILE A 300 -6.39 -12.69 24.14
CA ILE A 300 -7.16 -11.72 24.93
C ILE A 300 -7.83 -12.45 26.09
N GLY A 301 -7.63 -12.00 27.34
CA GLY A 301 -8.24 -12.59 28.53
C GLY A 301 -9.37 -11.73 29.09
N GLN A 302 -10.54 -12.33 29.33
CA GLN A 302 -11.68 -11.72 30.01
C GLN A 302 -12.25 -12.66 31.07
N VAL A 303 -12.99 -12.13 32.05
CA VAL A 303 -13.61 -12.94 33.11
C VAL A 303 -15.12 -12.95 32.91
N ALA A 304 -15.74 -14.12 33.04
CA ALA A 304 -17.19 -14.23 33.04
C ALA A 304 -17.78 -13.60 34.31
N THR A 305 -18.57 -12.54 34.14
CA THR A 305 -19.28 -11.88 35.24
C THR A 305 -20.66 -12.49 35.47
N VAL A 306 -21.27 -13.01 34.41
CA VAL A 306 -22.54 -13.75 34.40
C VAL A 306 -22.48 -14.86 33.35
N THR A 307 -23.51 -15.70 33.27
CA THR A 307 -23.56 -16.84 32.32
C THR A 307 -23.63 -16.43 30.85
N ALA A 308 -23.92 -15.16 30.56
CA ALA A 308 -24.03 -14.62 29.21
C ALA A 308 -22.97 -13.56 28.90
N SER A 309 -22.02 -13.25 29.78
CA SER A 309 -21.05 -12.18 29.54
C SER A 309 -19.66 -12.46 30.10
N ILE A 310 -18.66 -12.19 29.27
CA ILE A 310 -17.26 -12.06 29.65
C ILE A 310 -16.84 -10.59 29.50
N THR A 311 -16.14 -10.07 30.51
CA THR A 311 -15.82 -8.63 30.63
C THR A 311 -14.32 -8.40 30.79
N GLY A 312 -13.82 -7.36 30.15
CA GLY A 312 -12.45 -6.85 30.26
C GLY A 312 -12.13 -5.91 29.10
N SER A 313 -11.41 -4.81 29.34
CA SER A 313 -11.10 -3.85 28.29
C SER A 313 -10.09 -4.42 27.30
N VAL A 314 -10.43 -4.38 26.02
CA VAL A 314 -9.56 -4.79 24.92
C VAL A 314 -9.32 -3.59 24.04
N LEU A 315 -8.04 -3.19 23.93
CA LEU A 315 -7.61 -2.06 23.12
C LEU A 315 -7.02 -2.56 21.81
N PHE A 316 -7.35 -1.89 20.71
CA PHE A 316 -6.69 -2.09 19.44
C PHE A 316 -5.28 -1.46 19.47
N PRO A 317 -4.32 -1.99 18.69
CA PRO A 317 -2.97 -1.45 18.63
C PRO A 317 -2.92 -0.01 18.12
N VAL A 318 -3.92 0.41 17.35
CA VAL A 318 -4.05 1.77 16.79
C VAL A 318 -5.52 2.20 16.82
N HIS A 319 -5.77 3.51 16.69
CA HIS A 319 -7.13 4.03 16.47
C HIS A 319 -7.62 3.62 15.08
N MET A 320 -8.67 2.80 15.03
CA MET A 320 -9.26 2.27 13.79
C MET A 320 -9.92 3.40 12.97
N ARG A 321 -10.03 3.21 11.65
CA ARG A 321 -10.66 4.21 10.74
C ARG A 321 -12.07 4.60 11.18
N THR A 322 -12.91 3.61 11.46
CA THR A 322 -14.28 3.74 11.99
C THR A 322 -14.52 2.61 13.00
N THR A 323 -15.70 2.54 13.62
CA THR A 323 -16.03 1.43 14.53
C THR A 323 -15.95 0.09 13.77
N PRO A 324 -15.04 -0.83 14.15
CA PRO A 324 -14.78 -2.05 13.39
C PRO A 324 -15.91 -3.08 13.49
N THR A 325 -15.95 -4.02 12.55
CA THR A 325 -16.62 -5.30 12.76
C THR A 325 -15.63 -6.28 13.38
N ILE A 326 -16.03 -6.97 14.45
CA ILE A 326 -15.18 -7.92 15.17
C ILE A 326 -15.63 -9.35 14.90
N VAL A 327 -14.67 -10.22 14.58
CA VAL A 327 -14.87 -11.67 14.59
C VAL A 327 -14.04 -12.25 15.72
N ILE A 328 -14.71 -13.00 16.61
CA ILE A 328 -14.08 -13.73 17.70
C ILE A 328 -13.67 -15.10 17.20
N LEU A 329 -12.43 -15.46 17.51
CA LEU A 329 -11.79 -16.68 17.09
C LEU A 329 -11.30 -17.43 18.33
N GLY A 330 -11.49 -18.74 18.38
CA GLY A 330 -10.83 -19.58 19.37
C GLY A 330 -9.31 -19.54 19.19
N PRO A 331 -8.52 -20.06 20.14
CA PRO A 331 -7.05 -20.04 20.05
C PRO A 331 -6.46 -20.79 18.84
N SER A 332 -7.24 -21.66 18.19
CA SER A 332 -6.89 -22.36 16.95
C SER A 332 -7.54 -21.72 15.71
N ASP A 333 -7.90 -20.44 15.77
CA ASP A 333 -8.55 -19.65 14.73
C ASP A 333 -9.94 -20.18 14.28
N ALA A 334 -10.56 -21.04 15.09
CA ALA A 334 -11.93 -21.48 14.87
C ALA A 334 -12.91 -20.33 15.17
N ALA A 335 -13.70 -19.91 14.17
CA ALA A 335 -14.67 -18.85 14.35
C ALA A 335 -15.70 -19.16 15.44
N SER A 336 -16.12 -18.14 16.18
CA SER A 336 -17.18 -18.23 17.20
C SER A 336 -16.87 -19.18 18.36
N HIS A 337 -15.62 -19.19 18.81
CA HIS A 337 -15.19 -19.94 19.99
C HIS A 337 -14.41 -19.05 20.95
N VAL A 338 -14.59 -19.31 22.24
CA VAL A 338 -13.70 -18.82 23.31
C VAL A 338 -13.25 -20.01 24.14
N ARG A 339 -12.02 -19.99 24.64
CA ARG A 339 -11.48 -21.10 25.42
C ARG A 339 -11.47 -20.77 26.91
N ARG A 340 -11.73 -21.77 27.74
CA ARG A 340 -11.64 -21.68 29.19
C ARG A 340 -10.19 -21.75 29.65
N VAL A 341 -9.79 -20.83 30.53
CA VAL A 341 -8.42 -20.79 31.07
C VAL A 341 -8.17 -21.93 32.06
N ASP A 342 -9.20 -22.38 32.79
CA ASP A 342 -9.04 -23.35 33.88
C ASP A 342 -8.82 -24.80 33.41
N ASN A 343 -9.39 -25.17 32.26
CA ASN A 343 -9.35 -26.54 31.75
C ASN A 343 -9.06 -26.67 30.25
N GLY A 344 -8.89 -25.56 29.53
CA GLY A 344 -8.61 -25.55 28.09
C GLY A 344 -9.80 -25.95 27.19
N GLY A 345 -11.01 -26.08 27.75
CA GLY A 345 -12.20 -26.44 26.97
C GLY A 345 -12.73 -25.26 26.15
N ASP A 346 -13.07 -25.52 24.89
CA ASP A 346 -13.68 -24.52 24.00
C ASP A 346 -15.19 -24.40 24.26
N ILE A 347 -15.68 -23.17 24.28
CA ILE A 347 -17.09 -22.79 24.37
C ILE A 347 -17.48 -22.13 23.06
N THR A 348 -18.50 -22.66 22.41
CA THR A 348 -19.10 -22.05 21.22
C THR A 348 -19.99 -20.88 21.64
N ILE A 349 -19.73 -19.73 21.03
CA ILE A 349 -20.62 -18.56 21.04
C ILE A 349 -21.42 -18.55 19.74
N THR A 350 -22.65 -18.04 19.72
CA THR A 350 -23.49 -18.08 18.50
C THR A 350 -23.99 -16.71 18.07
N THR A 351 -24.27 -15.83 19.02
CA THR A 351 -24.80 -14.48 18.77
C THR A 351 -24.05 -13.44 19.60
N PRO A 352 -22.71 -13.36 19.48
CA PRO A 352 -21.94 -12.46 20.33
C PRO A 352 -22.24 -10.99 19.98
N ILE A 353 -22.65 -10.23 20.98
CA ILE A 353 -22.70 -8.78 20.96
C ILE A 353 -21.40 -8.25 21.56
N ILE A 354 -20.68 -7.44 20.79
CA ILE A 354 -19.45 -6.80 21.24
C ILE A 354 -19.79 -5.46 21.88
N GLY A 355 -19.70 -5.42 23.20
CA GLY A 355 -20.18 -4.33 24.04
C GLY A 355 -19.21 -3.15 24.14
N GLN A 356 -19.76 -1.93 24.05
CA GLN A 356 -19.00 -0.67 24.07
C GLN A 356 -17.95 -0.55 22.94
N LEU A 357 -18.18 -1.23 21.83
CA LEU A 357 -17.31 -1.19 20.66
C LEU A 357 -17.22 0.22 20.06
N ASN A 358 -15.99 0.68 19.87
CA ASN A 358 -15.65 1.94 19.20
C ASN A 358 -14.30 1.79 18.48
N GLN A 359 -13.74 2.87 17.93
CA GLN A 359 -12.47 2.85 17.17
C GLN A 359 -11.22 2.47 17.99
N ILE A 360 -11.28 2.51 19.32
CA ILE A 360 -10.16 2.27 20.22
C ILE A 360 -10.20 0.85 20.79
N GLY A 361 -11.39 0.26 20.91
CA GLY A 361 -11.56 -1.03 21.55
C GLY A 361 -13.00 -1.36 21.91
N TYR A 362 -13.16 -2.34 22.80
CA TYR A 362 -14.43 -2.75 23.41
C TYR A 362 -14.20 -3.27 24.84
N SER A 363 -15.29 -3.51 25.58
CA SER A 363 -15.21 -3.80 27.02
C SER A 363 -15.78 -5.16 27.43
N TYR A 364 -16.67 -5.76 26.65
CA TYR A 364 -17.25 -7.06 26.97
C TYR A 364 -17.77 -7.78 25.73
N ILE A 365 -17.95 -9.09 25.85
CA ILE A 365 -18.72 -9.90 24.93
C ILE A 365 -19.96 -10.37 25.68
N TRP A 366 -21.13 -10.23 25.04
CA TRP A 366 -22.39 -10.76 25.54
C TRP A 366 -22.92 -11.80 24.57
N ASP A 367 -23.15 -13.02 25.02
CA ASP A 367 -23.75 -14.07 24.21
C ASP A 367 -24.76 -14.86 25.06
N ALA A 368 -26.04 -14.77 24.67
CA ALA A 368 -27.12 -15.50 25.32
C ALA A 368 -27.56 -16.75 24.52
N GLY A 369 -27.05 -16.92 23.30
CA GLY A 369 -27.44 -18.01 22.40
C GLY A 369 -26.49 -19.20 22.41
N GLY A 370 -25.24 -19.01 22.81
CA GLY A 370 -24.22 -20.06 22.87
C GLY A 370 -24.26 -20.91 24.15
N THR A 371 -23.18 -21.66 24.36
CA THR A 371 -23.01 -22.43 25.59
C THR A 371 -22.75 -21.47 26.76
N PRO A 372 -23.51 -21.54 27.88
CA PRO A 372 -23.37 -20.60 28.98
C PRO A 372 -21.95 -20.55 29.55
N PHE A 373 -21.47 -19.35 29.84
CA PHE A 373 -20.25 -19.15 30.61
C PHE A 373 -20.44 -19.53 32.08
N THR A 374 -19.35 -19.87 32.75
CA THR A 374 -19.33 -20.09 34.20
C THR A 374 -18.81 -18.83 34.88
N ALA A 375 -19.67 -18.14 35.63
CA ALA A 375 -19.29 -16.93 36.35
C ALA A 375 -18.07 -17.16 37.26
N GLY A 376 -17.15 -16.19 37.26
CA GLY A 376 -15.89 -16.24 37.99
C GLY A 376 -14.74 -16.94 37.26
N LEU A 377 -14.97 -17.57 36.10
CA LEU A 377 -13.91 -18.19 35.30
C LEU A 377 -13.33 -17.24 34.25
N GLY A 378 -12.05 -17.44 33.93
CA GLY A 378 -11.35 -16.75 32.86
C GLY A 378 -11.57 -17.42 31.50
N TYR A 379 -11.70 -16.59 30.48
CA TYR A 379 -11.88 -16.97 29.09
C TYR A 379 -10.86 -16.26 28.23
N HIS A 380 -10.41 -16.95 27.18
CA HIS A 380 -9.40 -16.42 26.30
C HIS A 380 -9.69 -16.72 24.82
N TYR A 381 -9.37 -15.77 23.95
CA TYR A 381 -9.68 -15.85 22.52
C TYR A 381 -8.78 -14.93 21.69
N ASN A 382 -8.80 -15.15 20.38
CA ASN A 382 -8.22 -14.28 19.36
C ASN A 382 -9.34 -13.44 18.71
N LEU A 383 -8.97 -12.38 18.01
CA LEU A 383 -9.93 -11.63 17.21
C LEU A 383 -9.35 -11.13 15.91
N THR A 384 -10.27 -10.83 14.99
CA THR A 384 -10.03 -9.90 13.91
C THR A 384 -10.94 -8.70 14.05
N ALA A 385 -10.44 -7.53 13.68
CA ALA A 385 -11.20 -6.29 13.57
C ALA A 385 -11.03 -5.74 12.16
N SER A 386 -12.12 -5.53 11.43
CA SER A 386 -12.08 -5.13 10.01
C SER A 386 -13.01 -3.95 9.73
N ILE A 387 -12.51 -2.95 9.00
CA ILE A 387 -13.21 -1.73 8.52
C ILE A 387 -12.51 -1.19 7.27
N GLU A 388 -12.35 -2.08 6.29
CA GLU A 388 -11.93 -1.68 4.95
C GLU A 388 -12.95 -0.72 4.32
N LEU A 389 -12.62 -0.19 3.14
CA LEU A 389 -13.46 0.75 2.40
C LEU A 389 -14.45 0.02 1.50
#